data_AF-A0A7Y0BE52-F1
#
_entry.id   AF-A0A7Y0BE52-F1
#
_cell.length_a   1.000
_cell.length_b   1.000
_cell.length_c   1.000
_cell.angle_alpha   90.00
_cell.angle_beta   90.00
_cell.angle_gamma   90.00
#
_symmetry.space_group_name_H-M   'P 1'
#
loop_
_entity.id
_entity.type
_entity.pdbx_description
1 polymer ?
#
loop_
_entity_poly.entity_id
_entity_poly.type
_entity_poly.pdbx_seq_one_letter_code
_entity_poly.pdbx_strand_id
1 'polypeptide(L)'
;MIDLGISKIALIGAVALIVIGPEKLPRVARTVGTLLGKAQRYVNDVKQEVSRSMELDEFKKMKETVEGAARDVENTIKTNASDFEKSWAETSSSAADPLPGFEVFPEYRHPKKKWRLKQGATPQWFKARAGVRTKAQSGAARVARFRPQAGRKA
;
A
#
# COMPACT_ATOMS: atom_id res chain seq x y z
N MET A 1 32.76 17.71 9.56
CA MET A 1 32.94 16.39 10.19
C MET A 1 31.58 15.73 10.17
N ILE A 2 31.40 14.61 9.45
CA ILE A 2 30.12 13.92 9.42
C ILE A 2 29.99 13.20 10.75
N ASP A 3 29.33 13.84 11.72
CA ASP A 3 29.06 13.29 13.04
C ASP A 3 27.90 12.26 12.94
N LEU A 4 28.02 11.30 12.02
CA LEU A 4 27.13 10.14 11.90
C LEU A 4 27.64 9.07 12.85
N GLY A 5 27.49 9.31 14.15
CA GLY A 5 27.72 8.27 15.14
C GLY A 5 26.73 7.10 14.94
N ILE A 6 27.11 5.92 15.45
CA ILE A 6 26.26 4.71 15.46
C ILE A 6 24.84 5.03 15.96
N SER A 7 24.74 5.92 16.94
CA SER A 7 23.47 6.38 17.52
C SER A 7 22.53 7.05 16.51
N LYS A 8 23.05 7.88 15.59
CA LYS A 8 22.21 8.57 14.59
C LYS A 8 21.73 7.61 13.50
N ILE A 9 22.58 6.67 13.10
CA ILE A 9 22.19 5.59 12.17
C ILE A 9 21.11 4.70 12.80
N ALA A 10 21.27 4.36 14.09
CA ALA A 10 20.27 3.58 14.82
C ALA A 10 18.92 4.32 14.92
N LEU A 11 18.93 5.64 15.18
CA LEU A 11 17.73 6.46 15.23
C LEU A 11 17.00 6.49 13.87
N ILE A 12 17.73 6.73 12.77
CA ILE A 12 17.15 6.72 11.41
C ILE A 12 16.59 5.34 11.09
N GLY A 13 17.30 4.26 11.46
CA GLY A 13 16.83 2.89 11.29
C GLY A 13 15.53 2.61 12.06
N ALA A 14 15.43 3.09 13.30
CA ALA A 14 14.22 2.96 14.11
C ALA A 14 13.03 3.72 13.50
N VAL A 15 13.23 4.96 13.05
CA VAL A 15 12.18 5.76 12.38
C VAL A 15 11.74 5.07 11.08
N ALA A 16 12.69 4.59 10.27
CA ALA A 16 12.39 3.87 9.05
C ALA A 16 11.57 2.59 9.32
N LEU A 17 11.87 1.86 10.40
CA LEU A 17 11.10 0.68 10.81
C LEU A 17 9.65 1.01 11.16
N ILE A 18 9.40 2.14 11.80
CA ILE A 18 8.04 2.58 12.16
C ILE A 18 7.26 2.99 10.91
N VAL A 19 7.87 3.78 10.02
CA VAL A 19 7.17 4.37 8.86
C VAL A 19 6.96 3.35 7.74
N ILE A 20 8.00 2.62 7.36
CA ILE A 20 7.97 1.65 6.26
C ILE A 20 7.44 0.29 6.74
N GLY A 21 7.71 -0.05 7.99
CA GLY A 21 7.43 -1.36 8.58
C GLY A 21 8.61 -2.35 8.42
N PRO A 22 8.87 -3.19 9.43
CA PRO A 22 9.99 -4.16 9.41
C PRO A 22 9.88 -5.20 8.29
N GLU A 23 8.68 -5.50 7.83
CA GLU A 23 8.44 -6.48 6.76
C GLU A 23 8.85 -5.94 5.37
N LYS A 24 8.78 -4.63 5.17
CA LYS A 24 8.99 -3.99 3.86
C LYS A 24 10.39 -3.40 3.69
N LEU A 25 11.04 -2.99 4.78
CA LEU A 25 12.43 -2.49 4.77
C LEU A 25 13.45 -3.40 4.08
N PRO A 26 13.51 -4.73 4.32
CA PRO A 26 14.49 -5.58 3.65
C PRO A 26 14.28 -5.61 2.13
N ARG A 27 13.04 -5.40 1.66
CA ARG A 27 12.75 -5.29 0.23
C ARG A 27 13.32 -4.00 -0.35
N VAL A 28 13.11 -2.87 0.32
CA VAL A 28 13.63 -1.56 -0.10
C VAL A 28 15.16 -1.56 -0.10
N ALA A 29 15.79 -2.04 0.97
CA ALA A 29 17.25 -2.11 1.06
C ALA A 29 17.86 -2.95 -0.07
N ARG A 30 17.23 -4.08 -0.44
CA ARG A 30 17.66 -4.90 -1.59
C ARG A 30 17.51 -4.15 -2.91
N THR A 31 16.39 -3.45 -3.12
CA THR A 31 16.19 -2.68 -4.35
C THR A 31 17.21 -1.54 -4.46
N VAL A 32 17.37 -0.72 -3.43
CA VAL A 32 18.35 0.37 -3.42
C VAL A 32 19.77 -0.17 -3.57
N GLY A 33 20.12 -1.23 -2.84
CA GLY A 33 21.44 -1.85 -2.90
C GLY A 33 21.77 -2.45 -4.28
N THR A 34 20.81 -3.09 -4.94
CA THR A 34 21.02 -3.62 -6.30
C THR A 34 21.17 -2.52 -7.34
N LEU A 35 20.43 -1.41 -7.21
CA LEU A 35 20.58 -0.25 -8.09
C LEU A 35 21.94 0.43 -7.90
N LEU A 36 22.33 0.67 -6.64
CA LEU A 36 23.63 1.27 -6.32
C LEU A 36 24.79 0.39 -6.80
N GLY A 37 24.69 -0.93 -6.59
CA GLY A 37 25.70 -1.89 -7.04
C GLY A 37 25.83 -1.97 -8.56
N LYS A 38 24.71 -1.89 -9.30
CA LYS A 38 24.72 -1.80 -10.77
C LYS A 38 25.36 -0.49 -11.25
N ALA A 39 25.00 0.63 -10.63
CA ALA A 39 25.59 1.93 -10.96
C ALA A 39 27.11 1.94 -10.73
N GLN A 40 27.57 1.39 -9.61
CA GLN A 40 29.00 1.30 -9.31
C GLN A 40 29.75 0.45 -10.33
N ARG A 41 29.17 -0.67 -10.79
CA ARG A 41 29.74 -1.49 -11.87
C ARG A 41 29.83 -0.72 -13.18
N TYR A 42 28.75 -0.07 -13.59
CA TYR A 42 28.72 0.73 -14.82
C TYR A 42 29.78 1.85 -14.81
N VAL A 43 29.91 2.55 -13.68
CA VAL A 43 30.94 3.59 -13.50
C VAL A 43 32.35 2.99 -13.62
N ASN A 44 32.59 1.79 -13.11
CA ASN A 44 33.88 1.12 -13.24
C ASN A 44 34.17 0.72 -14.69
N ASP A 45 33.18 0.20 -15.41
CA ASP A 45 33.32 -0.20 -16.82
C ASP A 45 33.62 1.02 -17.71
N VAL A 46 32.86 2.12 -17.51
CA VAL A 46 33.10 3.39 -18.22
C VAL A 46 34.47 3.95 -17.88
N LYS A 47 34.91 3.90 -16.61
CA LYS A 47 36.27 4.31 -16.23
C LYS A 47 37.34 3.50 -16.95
N GLN A 48 37.15 2.19 -17.14
CA GLN A 48 38.12 1.33 -17.83
C GLN A 48 38.20 1.62 -19.34
N GLU A 49 37.06 1.85 -19.99
CA GLU A 49 37.01 2.21 -21.41
C GLU A 49 37.58 3.61 -21.69
N VAL A 50 37.23 4.57 -20.83
CA VAL A 50 37.66 5.97 -20.92
C VAL A 50 39.14 6.14 -20.54
N SER A 51 39.63 5.42 -19.52
CA SER A 51 41.07 5.42 -19.15
C SER A 51 41.97 4.85 -20.24
N ARG A 52 41.41 4.08 -21.18
CA ARG A 52 42.15 3.45 -22.27
C ARG A 52 42.22 4.31 -23.54
N SER A 53 41.36 5.33 -23.65
CA SER A 53 41.10 6.04 -24.91
C SER A 53 41.21 7.57 -24.86
N MET A 54 41.38 8.22 -23.70
CA MET A 54 41.41 9.69 -23.58
C MET A 54 42.74 10.25 -23.04
N GLU A 55 43.08 11.48 -23.47
CA GLU A 55 44.24 12.25 -23.05
C GLU A 55 44.04 12.87 -21.64
N LEU A 56 45.12 13.04 -20.86
CA LEU A 56 45.08 13.46 -19.44
C LEU A 56 44.36 14.79 -19.19
N ASP A 57 44.26 15.67 -20.18
CA ASP A 57 43.65 17.00 -20.03
C ASP A 57 42.11 16.97 -20.08
N GLU A 58 41.50 16.05 -20.83
CA GLU A 58 40.05 15.87 -20.82
C GLU A 58 39.58 15.25 -19.50
N PHE A 59 40.41 14.38 -18.90
CA PHE A 59 40.19 13.82 -17.57
C PHE A 59 40.21 14.89 -16.48
N LYS A 60 41.15 15.85 -16.55
CA LYS A 60 41.20 16.98 -15.60
C LYS A 60 39.96 17.86 -15.72
N LYS A 61 39.56 18.20 -16.93
CA LYS A 61 38.36 19.03 -17.18
C LYS A 61 37.10 18.34 -16.67
N MET A 62 36.94 17.03 -16.94
CA MET A 62 35.80 16.26 -16.46
C MET A 62 35.81 16.17 -14.93
N LYS A 63 36.97 15.89 -14.32
CA LYS A 63 37.12 15.86 -12.86
C LYS A 63 36.72 17.20 -12.22
N GLU A 64 37.15 18.32 -12.79
CA GLU A 64 36.80 19.66 -12.30
C GLU A 64 35.29 19.92 -12.40
N THR A 65 34.65 19.54 -13.52
CA THR A 65 33.18 19.67 -13.66
C THR A 65 32.41 18.78 -12.68
N VAL A 66 32.87 17.56 -12.44
CA VAL A 66 32.25 16.63 -11.49
C VAL A 66 32.46 17.12 -10.06
N GLU A 67 33.65 17.63 -9.73
CA GLU A 67 33.95 18.20 -8.42
C GLU A 67 33.11 19.46 -8.16
N GLY A 68 32.94 20.32 -9.16
CA GLY A 68 32.03 21.47 -9.10
C GLY A 68 30.58 21.04 -8.86
N ALA A 69 30.06 20.12 -9.67
CA ALA A 69 28.71 19.60 -9.51
C ALA A 69 28.51 18.90 -8.15
N ALA A 70 29.51 18.18 -7.65
CA ALA A 70 29.45 17.56 -6.33
C ALA A 70 29.39 18.60 -5.20
N ARG A 71 30.15 19.69 -5.30
CA ARG A 71 30.09 20.80 -4.34
C ARG A 71 28.74 21.52 -4.39
N ASP A 72 28.18 21.71 -5.57
CA ASP A 72 26.84 22.32 -5.73
C ASP A 72 25.75 21.44 -5.13
N VAL A 73 25.84 20.12 -5.32
CA VAL A 73 24.96 19.14 -4.67
C VAL A 73 25.15 19.17 -3.15
N GLU A 74 26.38 19.23 -2.64
CA GLU A 74 26.64 19.32 -1.21
C GLU A 74 26.04 20.60 -0.60
N ASN A 75 26.21 21.74 -1.26
CA ASN A 75 25.63 23.02 -0.84
C ASN A 75 24.10 22.96 -0.87
N THR A 76 23.53 22.41 -1.94
CA THR A 76 22.08 22.22 -2.09
C THR A 76 21.52 21.30 -1.00
N ILE A 77 22.19 20.19 -0.70
CA ILE A 77 21.80 19.28 0.37
C ILE A 77 21.91 19.96 1.74
N LYS A 78 22.95 20.75 2.01
CA LYS A 78 23.09 21.49 3.27
C LYS A 78 21.98 22.52 3.47
N THR A 79 21.67 23.31 2.45
CA THR A 79 20.58 24.29 2.50
C THR A 79 19.23 23.60 2.69
N ASN A 80 18.92 22.60 1.87
CA ASN A 80 17.67 21.84 1.96
C ASN A 80 17.53 21.08 3.29
N ALA A 81 18.63 20.55 3.85
CA ALA A 81 18.62 19.90 5.15
C ALA A 81 18.25 20.90 6.27
N SER A 82 18.76 22.13 6.20
CA SER A 82 18.44 23.16 7.20
C SER A 82 16.99 23.64 7.12
N ASP A 83 16.42 23.73 5.91
CA ASP A 83 15.01 24.11 5.71
C ASP A 83 14.06 22.96 6.05
N PHE A 84 14.48 21.72 5.80
CA PHE A 84 13.78 20.52 6.25
C PHE A 84 13.76 20.43 7.78
N GLU A 85 14.87 20.70 8.45
CA GLU A 85 14.94 20.67 9.92
C GLU A 85 14.03 21.74 10.54
N LYS A 86 13.96 22.94 9.96
CA LYS A 86 13.02 23.99 10.37
C LYS A 86 11.55 23.59 10.16
N SER A 87 11.22 23.08 8.97
CA SER A 87 9.86 22.63 8.62
C SER A 87 9.42 21.46 9.51
N TRP A 88 10.35 20.57 9.83
CA TRP A 88 10.14 19.45 10.75
C TRP A 88 9.93 19.93 12.18
N ALA A 89 10.76 20.86 12.66
CA ALA A 89 10.61 21.45 13.99
C ALA A 89 9.25 22.17 14.13
N GLU A 90 8.83 22.94 13.13
CA GLU A 90 7.53 23.60 13.08
C GLU A 90 6.38 22.57 13.11
N THR A 91 6.43 21.55 12.26
CA THR A 91 5.42 20.47 12.22
C THR A 91 5.37 19.68 13.53
N SER A 92 6.52 19.38 14.14
CA SER A 92 6.61 18.69 15.43
C SER A 92 6.07 19.55 16.58
N SER A 93 6.18 20.87 16.47
CA SER A 93 5.65 21.82 17.45
C SER A 93 4.12 21.89 17.36
N SER A 94 3.58 21.88 16.14
CA SER A 94 2.12 21.83 15.89
C SER A 94 1.48 20.47 16.23
N ALA A 95 2.26 19.39 16.26
CA ALA A 95 1.79 18.07 16.65
C ALA A 95 1.70 17.87 18.18
N ALA A 96 2.13 18.86 18.99
CA ALA A 96 2.08 18.82 20.46
C ALA A 96 0.76 19.36 21.04
N ASP A 97 -0.14 19.92 20.22
CA ASP A 97 -1.49 20.26 20.68
C ASP A 97 -2.32 18.97 20.85
N PRO A 98 -2.98 18.78 22.01
CA PRO A 98 -3.86 17.63 22.20
C PRO A 98 -5.03 17.76 21.22
N LEU A 99 -5.03 16.88 20.21
CA LEU A 99 -6.08 16.77 19.21
C LEU A 99 -7.46 16.72 19.91
N PRO A 100 -8.45 17.51 19.49
CA PRO A 100 -9.80 17.38 20.01
C PRO A 100 -10.30 15.97 19.67
N GLY A 101 -10.77 15.28 20.70
CA GLY A 101 -11.50 14.01 20.74
C GLY A 101 -11.41 13.09 19.52
N PHE A 102 -11.01 11.83 19.75
CA PHE A 102 -11.18 10.71 18.82
C PHE A 102 -12.52 10.76 18.07
N GLU A 103 -12.52 11.36 16.88
CA GLU A 103 -13.64 11.28 15.97
C GLU A 103 -13.67 9.85 15.46
N VAL A 104 -14.63 9.08 15.98
CA VAL A 104 -14.86 7.70 15.55
C VAL A 104 -15.43 7.78 14.14
N PHE A 105 -14.56 7.73 13.14
CA PHE A 105 -14.99 7.59 11.76
C PHE A 105 -15.62 6.20 11.58
N PRO A 106 -16.77 6.09 10.90
CA PRO A 106 -17.36 4.80 10.65
C PRO A 106 -16.42 3.95 9.78
N GLU A 107 -15.89 2.86 10.35
CA GLU A 107 -15.06 1.90 9.65
C GLU A 107 -15.91 1.13 8.62
N TYR A 108 -15.49 1.17 7.36
CA TYR A 108 -16.17 0.43 6.30
C TYR A 108 -16.04 -1.08 6.54
N ARG A 109 -17.16 -1.72 6.91
CA ARG A 109 -17.26 -3.18 6.97
C ARG A 109 -17.77 -3.72 5.63
N HIS A 110 -16.90 -4.43 4.93
CA HIS A 110 -17.26 -5.09 3.69
C HIS A 110 -18.49 -6.01 3.88
N PRO A 111 -19.58 -5.81 3.13
CA PRO A 111 -20.69 -6.74 3.16
C PRO A 111 -20.17 -8.05 2.57
N LYS A 112 -20.15 -9.12 3.38
CA LYS A 112 -19.77 -10.49 2.94
C LYS A 112 -20.83 -11.09 2.01
N LYS A 113 -21.27 -10.32 1.02
CA LYS A 113 -22.33 -10.66 0.08
C LYS A 113 -21.76 -11.57 -0.99
N LYS A 114 -22.01 -12.87 -0.83
CA LYS A 114 -21.69 -13.90 -1.82
C LYS A 114 -22.71 -13.80 -2.98
N TRP A 115 -22.53 -12.82 -3.87
CA TRP A 115 -23.41 -12.57 -5.02
C TRP A 115 -23.60 -13.82 -5.91
N ARG A 116 -22.60 -14.70 -5.93
CA ARG A 116 -22.62 -16.00 -6.62
C ARG A 116 -23.53 -17.06 -5.98
N LEU A 117 -23.80 -16.99 -4.67
CA LEU A 117 -24.72 -17.93 -4.01
C LEU A 117 -26.20 -17.59 -4.25
N LYS A 118 -26.50 -16.39 -4.76
CA LYS A 118 -27.90 -15.98 -5.04
C LYS A 118 -28.36 -16.29 -6.47
N GLN A 119 -27.51 -16.87 -7.32
CA GLN A 119 -27.86 -17.20 -8.71
C GLN A 119 -28.71 -18.48 -8.85
N GLY A 120 -28.90 -19.26 -7.78
CA GLY A 120 -29.60 -20.56 -7.85
C GLY A 120 -31.11 -20.54 -7.57
N ALA A 121 -31.67 -19.43 -7.10
CA ALA A 121 -33.10 -19.39 -6.74
C ALA A 121 -33.94 -18.94 -7.94
N THR A 122 -34.62 -19.87 -8.60
CA THR A 122 -35.66 -19.54 -9.58
C THR A 122 -36.70 -18.61 -8.94
N PRO A 123 -37.02 -17.45 -9.57
CA PRO A 123 -37.97 -16.49 -9.03
C PRO A 123 -39.35 -17.13 -8.77
N GLN A 124 -40.06 -16.63 -7.75
CA GLN A 124 -41.40 -17.14 -7.40
C GLN A 124 -42.40 -16.97 -8.55
N TRP A 125 -42.30 -15.89 -9.33
CA TRP A 125 -43.15 -15.68 -10.51
C TRP A 125 -42.95 -16.78 -11.56
N PHE A 126 -41.71 -17.26 -11.75
CA PHE A 126 -41.40 -18.32 -12.70
C PHE A 126 -41.97 -19.66 -12.23
N LYS A 127 -41.83 -19.98 -10.94
CA LYS A 127 -42.41 -21.20 -10.35
C LYS A 127 -43.93 -21.22 -10.44
N ALA A 128 -44.58 -20.07 -10.23
CA ALA A 128 -46.02 -19.93 -10.37
C ALA A 128 -46.49 -20.15 -11.82
N ARG A 129 -45.77 -19.60 -12.81
CA ARG A 129 -46.07 -19.78 -14.24
C ARG A 129 -45.79 -21.20 -14.74
N ALA A 130 -44.72 -21.82 -14.28
CA ALA A 130 -44.32 -23.18 -14.66
C ALA A 130 -45.10 -24.28 -13.92
N GLY A 131 -46.07 -23.93 -13.06
CA GLY A 131 -46.88 -24.89 -12.31
C GLY A 131 -46.11 -25.70 -11.28
N VAL A 132 -44.90 -25.26 -10.89
CA VAL A 132 -44.06 -25.97 -9.94
C VAL A 132 -44.65 -25.83 -8.54
N ARG A 133 -45.00 -26.95 -7.90
CA ARG A 133 -45.52 -26.96 -6.53
C ARG A 133 -44.45 -26.49 -5.55
N THR A 134 -44.65 -25.31 -4.95
CA THR A 134 -43.71 -24.70 -4.01
C THR A 134 -43.96 -25.08 -2.55
N LYS A 135 -45.13 -25.66 -2.24
CA LYS A 135 -45.53 -26.04 -0.88
C LYS A 135 -45.87 -27.52 -0.84
N ALA A 136 -45.38 -28.22 0.17
CA ALA A 136 -45.82 -29.58 0.48
C ALA A 136 -47.26 -29.52 1.03
N GLN A 137 -48.15 -30.38 0.52
CA GLN A 137 -49.48 -30.52 1.11
C GLN A 137 -49.36 -31.30 2.42
N SER A 138 -49.83 -30.72 3.53
CA SER A 138 -49.89 -31.43 4.81
C SER A 138 -50.82 -32.66 4.71
N GLY A 139 -50.56 -33.68 5.53
CA GLY A 139 -51.36 -34.92 5.53
C GLY A 139 -52.87 -34.65 5.72
N ALA A 140 -53.22 -33.71 6.59
CA ALA A 140 -54.61 -33.28 6.79
C ALA A 140 -55.26 -32.70 5.52
N ALA A 141 -54.54 -31.88 4.76
CA ALA A 141 -55.03 -31.30 3.51
C ALA A 141 -55.20 -32.35 2.40
N ARG A 142 -54.38 -33.42 2.42
CA ARG A 142 -54.55 -34.57 1.51
C ARG A 142 -55.84 -35.33 1.82
N VAL A 143 -56.09 -35.58 3.11
CA VAL A 143 -57.25 -36.35 3.57
C VAL A 143 -58.56 -35.54 3.42
N ALA A 144 -58.52 -34.22 3.55
CA ALA A 144 -59.70 -33.35 3.39
C ALA A 144 -60.41 -33.49 2.04
N ARG A 145 -59.69 -33.88 0.97
CA ARG A 145 -60.28 -34.10 -0.37
C ARG A 145 -61.15 -35.35 -0.46
N PHE A 146 -60.92 -36.32 0.42
CA PHE A 146 -61.60 -37.61 0.42
C PHE A 146 -62.62 -37.73 1.57
N ARG A 147 -62.80 -36.67 2.36
CA ARG A 147 -63.83 -36.63 3.39
C ARG A 147 -65.15 -36.14 2.77
N PRO A 148 -66.26 -36.86 2.95
CA PRO A 148 -67.57 -36.39 2.53
C PRO A 148 -67.89 -35.09 3.28
N GLN A 149 -68.31 -34.06 2.54
CA GLN A 149 -68.73 -32.80 3.16
C GLN A 149 -70.03 -33.05 3.91
N ALA A 150 -70.03 -32.85 5.22
CA ALA A 150 -71.27 -32.88 6.00
C ALA A 150 -72.18 -31.76 5.48
N GLY A 151 -73.35 -32.13 4.96
CA GLY A 151 -74.28 -31.22 4.29
C GLY A 151 -74.61 -30.02 5.15
N ARG A 152 -74.43 -28.83 4.58
CA ARG A 152 -74.86 -27.56 5.17
C ARG A 152 -76.40 -27.60 5.26
N LYS A 153 -76.94 -27.74 6.47
CA LYS A 153 -78.37 -27.50 6.70
C LYS A 153 -78.64 -26.01 6.42
N ALA A 154 -79.66 -25.76 5.60
CA ALA A 154 -80.17 -24.44 5.25
C ALA A 154 -80.72 -23.72 6.48
#